data_AF-A0A1I1AU87-F1
#
_entry.id   AF-A0A1I1AU87-F1
#
_cell.length_a   1.000
_cell.length_b   1.000
_cell.length_c   1.000
_cell.angle_alpha   90.00
_cell.angle_beta   90.00
_cell.angle_gamma   90.00
#
_symmetry.space_group_name_H-M   'P 1'
#
loop_
_entity.id
_entity.type
_entity.pdbx_description
1 polymer ?
#
loop_
_entity_poly.entity_id
_entity_poly.type
_entity_poly.pdbx_seq_one_letter_code
_entity_poly.pdbx_strand_id
1 'polypeptide(L)'
;MSQMDLAQRLLEINGAGTLQQLRTIREEVQERVSSLLREEYRVVPVVEALNELHDALIRRVLTLAEQDTARMGLVAPPVPYAYFLFGSGGRGEQTLASDQDSGLVYGDCADPEEAELAAAYFGALGSRIVASLFEIGYPPCEGNVIVSNPEWCLPISAWEQKVDRWFAEPSWENVRYLLILADARLLAGDAELGRRWKGRYIGDMMSHADIARRMLENTLRHKVLIGVFGQLFVEHYGENAGSLDVKYGAYIPMVNIFRLLAMRADIPATSTLGRIRALREIGALSGDKADEAAWAFEVVLRLRLLASDRDDNGQWAGSGKLRSAVLDKEEKAPLKKALRICRRLQRQLEKEMQRRFGGR
;
A
#
# COMPACT_ATOMS: atom_id res chain seq x y z
N MET A 1 -10.56 19.07 -5.01
CA MET A 1 -9.77 19.94 -4.12
C MET A 1 -8.96 20.89 -4.99
N SER A 2 -9.00 22.19 -4.77
CA SER A 2 -8.14 23.10 -5.56
C SER A 2 -6.69 22.96 -5.09
N GLN A 3 -5.73 23.28 -5.97
CA GLN A 3 -4.30 23.27 -5.62
C GLN A 3 -3.98 24.20 -4.43
N MET A 4 -4.65 25.36 -4.34
CA MET A 4 -4.49 26.29 -3.21
C MET A 4 -5.00 25.70 -1.89
N ASP A 5 -6.06 24.90 -1.93
CA ASP A 5 -6.62 24.28 -0.74
C ASP A 5 -5.73 23.14 -0.21
N LEU A 6 -5.15 22.34 -1.11
CA LEU A 6 -4.18 21.32 -0.73
C LEU A 6 -2.96 21.94 -0.04
N ALA A 7 -2.41 23.00 -0.61
CA ALA A 7 -1.25 23.71 -0.04
C ALA A 7 -1.53 24.25 1.37
N GLN A 8 -2.72 24.82 1.59
CA GLN A 8 -3.16 25.29 2.91
C GLN A 8 -3.18 24.14 3.93
N ARG A 9 -3.79 23.00 3.58
CA ARG A 9 -3.88 21.83 4.48
C ARG A 9 -2.51 21.24 4.80
N LEU A 10 -1.59 21.20 3.85
CA LEU A 10 -0.22 20.75 4.10
C LEU A 10 0.52 21.64 5.09
N LEU A 11 0.30 22.97 5.03
CA LEU A 11 0.85 23.90 6.02
C LEU A 11 0.27 23.69 7.42
N GLU A 12 -1.05 23.49 7.52
CA GLU A 12 -1.74 23.19 8.78
C GLU A 12 -1.22 21.90 9.43
N ILE A 13 -1.03 20.83 8.64
CA ILE A 13 -0.47 19.57 9.11
C ILE A 13 0.95 19.77 9.65
N ASN A 14 1.81 20.47 8.90
CA ASN A 14 3.19 20.71 9.33
C ASN A 14 3.26 21.54 10.62
N GLY A 15 2.33 22.48 10.81
CA GLY A 15 2.23 23.32 11.99
C GLY A 15 1.53 22.69 13.20
N ALA A 16 0.82 21.56 13.03
CA ALA A 16 0.04 20.93 14.09
C ALA A 16 0.92 20.45 15.24
N GLY A 17 0.71 20.95 16.46
CA GLY A 17 1.46 20.59 17.66
C GLY A 17 0.91 19.38 18.41
N THR A 18 -0.29 18.91 18.07
CA THR A 18 -0.96 17.82 18.79
C THR A 18 -1.60 16.80 17.85
N LEU A 19 -1.76 15.56 18.33
CA LEU A 19 -2.45 14.49 17.60
C LEU A 19 -3.92 14.84 17.35
N GLN A 20 -4.58 15.52 18.29
CA GLN A 20 -5.96 15.98 18.10
C GLN A 20 -6.11 16.93 16.90
N GLN A 21 -5.16 17.84 16.69
CA GLN A 21 -5.18 18.72 15.50
C GLN A 21 -5.05 17.92 14.21
N LEU A 22 -4.13 16.95 14.17
CA LEU A 22 -3.94 16.07 13.03
C LEU A 22 -5.19 15.23 12.72
N ARG A 23 -5.84 14.71 13.78
CA ARG A 23 -7.10 13.99 13.67
C ARG A 23 -8.19 14.85 13.04
N THR A 24 -8.40 16.06 13.55
CA THR A 24 -9.39 16.99 13.01
C THR A 24 -9.13 17.32 11.55
N ILE A 25 -7.88 17.62 11.17
CA ILE A 25 -7.52 17.88 9.77
C ILE A 25 -7.85 16.66 8.88
N ARG A 26 -7.52 15.46 9.34
CA ARG A 26 -7.80 14.22 8.61
C ARG A 26 -9.31 14.02 8.40
N GLU A 27 -10.11 14.19 9.45
CA GLU A 27 -11.57 14.06 9.39
C GLU A 27 -12.17 15.07 8.40
N GLU A 28 -11.74 16.33 8.45
CA GLU A 28 -12.17 17.38 7.50
C GLU A 28 -11.81 17.05 6.04
N VAL A 29 -10.61 16.52 5.80
CA VAL A 29 -10.18 16.06 4.47
C VAL A 29 -11.03 14.89 3.98
N GLN A 30 -11.33 13.93 4.85
CA GLN A 30 -12.15 12.78 4.50
C GLN A 30 -13.56 13.22 4.08
N GLU A 31 -14.19 14.14 4.82
CA GLU A 31 -15.50 14.70 4.46
C GLU A 31 -15.48 15.38 3.10
N ARG A 32 -14.43 16.17 2.84
CA ARG A 32 -14.29 16.88 1.57
C ARG A 32 -14.04 15.95 0.40
N VAL A 33 -13.21 14.92 0.57
CA VAL A 33 -12.98 13.94 -0.50
C VAL A 33 -14.26 13.15 -0.75
N SER A 34 -15.00 12.77 0.29
CA SER A 34 -16.31 12.11 0.18
C SER A 34 -17.33 12.94 -0.61
N SER A 35 -17.40 14.25 -0.37
CA SER A 35 -18.30 15.13 -1.13
C SER A 35 -17.88 15.25 -2.61
N LEU A 36 -16.58 15.38 -2.87
CA LEU A 36 -16.05 15.41 -4.24
C LEU A 36 -16.36 14.12 -5.00
N LEU A 37 -16.37 12.95 -4.37
CA LEU A 37 -16.65 11.68 -5.08
C LEU A 37 -18.09 11.55 -5.60
N ARG A 38 -19.02 12.35 -5.05
CA ARG A 38 -20.40 12.44 -5.53
C ARG A 38 -20.53 13.30 -6.79
N GLU A 39 -19.54 14.13 -7.05
CA GLU A 39 -19.42 14.95 -8.26
C GLU A 39 -18.56 14.20 -9.30
N GLU A 40 -18.73 14.48 -10.60
CA GLU A 40 -18.01 13.78 -11.69
C GLU A 40 -16.52 14.17 -11.81
N TYR A 41 -15.73 14.00 -10.75
CA TYR A 41 -14.28 14.24 -10.81
C TYR A 41 -13.51 13.03 -11.33
N ARG A 42 -12.37 13.33 -11.97
CA ARG A 42 -11.33 12.34 -12.27
C ARG A 42 -10.75 11.82 -10.96
N VAL A 43 -10.78 10.50 -10.77
CA VAL A 43 -10.35 9.85 -9.52
C VAL A 43 -8.86 10.02 -9.22
N VAL A 44 -8.00 10.02 -10.25
CA VAL A 44 -6.54 10.00 -10.08
C VAL A 44 -6.04 11.24 -9.32
N PRO A 45 -6.34 12.49 -9.75
CA PRO A 45 -5.93 13.67 -9.00
C PRO A 45 -6.46 13.72 -7.56
N VAL A 46 -7.65 13.17 -7.32
CA VAL A 46 -8.24 13.11 -5.96
C VAL A 46 -7.44 12.16 -5.07
N VAL A 47 -7.09 10.97 -5.58
CA VAL A 47 -6.29 9.98 -4.83
C VAL A 47 -4.87 10.48 -4.62
N GLU A 48 -4.25 11.10 -5.62
CA GLU A 48 -2.91 11.69 -5.50
C GLU A 48 -2.87 12.74 -4.39
N ALA A 49 -3.80 13.69 -4.40
CA ALA A 49 -3.88 14.73 -3.38
C ALA A 49 -4.21 14.17 -1.98
N LEU A 50 -5.07 13.14 -1.91
CA LEU A 50 -5.35 12.44 -0.64
C LEU A 50 -4.10 11.75 -0.09
N ASN A 51 -3.29 11.10 -0.95
CA ASN A 51 -2.07 10.42 -0.51
C ASN A 51 -0.95 11.38 -0.13
N GLU A 52 -0.89 12.57 -0.75
CA GLU A 52 0.00 13.64 -0.30
C GLU A 52 -0.35 14.12 1.12
N LEU A 53 -1.65 14.21 1.43
CA LEU A 53 -2.13 14.53 2.78
C LEU A 53 -1.85 13.39 3.77
N HIS A 54 -2.06 12.12 3.39
CA HIS A 54 -1.69 10.97 4.23
C HIS A 54 -0.20 10.98 4.56
N ASP A 55 0.66 11.19 3.57
CA ASP A 55 2.10 11.29 3.74
C ASP A 55 2.49 12.42 4.70
N ALA A 56 1.88 13.60 4.56
CA ALA A 56 2.13 14.74 5.45
C ALA A 56 1.70 14.44 6.90
N LEU A 57 0.51 13.84 7.09
CA LEU A 57 0.02 13.44 8.41
C LEU A 57 0.97 12.44 9.08
N ILE A 58 1.39 11.42 8.34
CA ILE A 58 2.28 10.38 8.87
C ILE A 58 3.66 10.99 9.20
N ARG A 59 4.23 11.82 8.33
CA ARG A 59 5.50 12.52 8.63
C ARG A 59 5.39 13.38 9.89
N ARG A 60 4.27 14.09 10.07
CA ARG A 60 4.09 14.89 11.28
C ARG A 60 3.96 14.03 12.53
N VAL A 61 3.28 12.89 12.44
CA VAL A 61 3.25 11.90 13.54
C VAL A 61 4.65 11.42 13.88
N LEU A 62 5.50 11.12 12.90
CA LEU A 62 6.89 10.74 13.15
C LEU A 62 7.63 11.82 13.95
N THR A 63 7.52 13.09 13.54
CA THR A 63 8.13 14.21 14.26
C THR A 63 7.62 14.34 15.70
N LEU A 64 6.31 14.20 15.92
CA LEU A 64 5.74 14.26 17.28
C LEU A 64 6.18 13.06 18.13
N ALA A 65 6.25 11.86 17.55
CA ALA A 65 6.71 10.65 18.22
C ALA A 65 8.18 10.74 18.63
N GLU A 66 9.05 11.31 17.79
CA GLU A 66 10.44 11.60 18.15
C GLU A 66 10.54 12.58 19.33
N GLN A 67 9.75 13.65 19.32
CA GLN A 67 9.70 14.62 20.41
C GLN A 67 9.22 13.98 21.72
N ASP A 68 8.20 13.14 21.67
CA ASP A 68 7.69 12.41 22.83
C ASP A 68 8.74 11.44 23.38
N THR A 69 9.45 10.74 22.49
CA THR A 69 10.56 9.83 22.82
C THR A 69 11.70 10.60 23.50
N ALA A 70 12.03 11.79 22.98
CA ALA A 70 13.03 12.67 23.60
C ALA A 70 12.64 13.15 25.01
N ARG A 71 11.36 13.48 25.25
CA ARG A 71 10.86 13.84 26.59
C ARG A 71 10.94 12.68 27.58
N MET A 72 10.98 11.43 27.11
CA MET A 72 11.19 10.24 27.93
C MET A 72 12.66 9.93 28.21
N GLY A 73 13.59 10.80 27.77
CA GLY A 73 15.04 10.64 27.98
C GLY A 73 15.77 9.96 26.81
N LEU A 74 15.06 9.59 25.75
CA LEU A 74 15.61 9.01 24.52
C LEU A 74 15.78 10.11 23.46
N VAL A 75 16.80 10.95 23.65
CA VAL A 75 16.87 12.30 23.05
C VAL A 75 17.11 12.31 21.53
N ALA A 76 17.84 11.34 20.98
CA ALA A 76 18.13 11.27 19.55
C ALA A 76 18.24 9.81 19.08
N PRO A 77 17.93 9.53 17.80
CA PRO A 77 18.22 8.23 17.21
C PRO A 77 19.73 7.93 17.34
N PRO A 78 20.12 6.77 17.89
CA PRO A 78 21.54 6.45 18.09
C PRO A 78 22.28 6.20 16.77
N VAL A 79 21.55 5.87 15.70
CA VAL A 79 22.03 5.68 14.34
C VAL A 79 21.00 6.21 13.33
N PRO A 80 21.39 6.50 12.07
CA PRO A 80 20.43 6.84 11.02
C PRO A 80 19.38 5.76 10.84
N TYR A 81 18.15 6.17 10.53
CA TYR A 81 17.05 5.26 10.23
C TYR A 81 16.24 5.72 9.02
N ALA A 82 15.55 4.80 8.38
CA ALA A 82 14.67 5.02 7.24
C ALA A 82 13.31 4.39 7.53
N TYR A 83 12.25 5.20 7.45
CA TYR A 83 10.87 4.76 7.65
C TYR A 83 10.17 4.54 6.31
N PHE A 84 9.62 3.35 6.14
CA PHE A 84 8.96 2.91 4.91
C PHE A 84 7.46 2.74 5.13
N LEU A 85 6.70 3.13 4.11
CA LEU A 85 5.33 2.67 3.94
C LEU A 85 5.31 1.45 3.02
N PHE A 86 4.44 0.51 3.35
CA PHE A 86 4.11 -0.63 2.50
C PHE A 86 2.65 -0.60 2.08
N GLY A 87 2.20 -1.64 1.38
CA GLY A 87 0.79 -1.77 1.03
C GLY A 87 0.28 -0.56 0.25
N SER A 88 -0.94 -0.11 0.54
CA SER A 88 -1.52 1.06 -0.15
C SER A 88 -0.72 2.34 0.09
N GLY A 89 -0.12 2.52 1.29
CA GLY A 89 0.71 3.69 1.56
C GLY A 89 1.98 3.71 0.72
N GLY A 90 2.63 2.55 0.59
CA GLY A 90 3.81 2.36 -0.26
C GLY A 90 3.52 2.65 -1.74
N ARG A 91 2.31 2.31 -2.21
CA ARG A 91 1.87 2.55 -3.59
C ARG A 91 1.29 3.95 -3.83
N GLY A 92 1.04 4.75 -2.80
CA GLY A 92 0.32 6.03 -2.95
C GLY A 92 -1.14 5.82 -3.37
N GLU A 93 -1.77 4.77 -2.84
CA GLU A 93 -3.11 4.31 -3.20
C GLU A 93 -3.98 4.09 -1.94
N GLN A 94 -3.73 4.83 -0.87
CA GLN A 94 -4.58 4.89 0.31
C GLN A 94 -5.92 5.54 -0.04
N THR A 95 -6.98 5.05 0.61
CA THR A 95 -8.36 5.55 0.55
C THR A 95 -8.72 6.29 1.83
N LEU A 96 -9.95 6.83 1.90
CA LEU A 96 -10.47 7.57 3.07
C LEU A 96 -10.14 6.88 4.39
N ALA A 97 -10.43 5.58 4.47
CA ALA A 97 -10.00 4.71 5.56
C ALA A 97 -8.92 3.74 5.06
N SER A 98 -7.76 3.79 5.70
CA SER A 98 -6.64 2.89 5.43
C SER A 98 -5.96 2.52 6.76
N ASP A 99 -5.45 1.30 6.83
CA ASP A 99 -4.66 0.78 7.93
C ASP A 99 -3.19 1.23 7.88
N GLN A 100 -2.46 0.92 8.94
CA GLN A 100 -1.03 1.14 9.04
C GLN A 100 -0.26 -0.04 8.44
N ASP A 101 0.52 0.22 7.40
CA ASP A 101 1.48 -0.73 6.83
C ASP A 101 2.86 -0.05 6.78
N SER A 102 3.73 -0.35 7.75
CA SER A 102 5.02 0.34 7.88
C SER A 102 6.13 -0.50 8.45
N GLY A 103 7.36 -0.04 8.24
CA GLY A 103 8.57 -0.64 8.79
C GLY A 103 9.70 0.36 8.87
N LEU A 104 10.70 0.03 9.67
CA LEU A 104 11.86 0.86 9.96
C LEU A 104 13.13 0.05 9.77
N VAL A 105 14.06 0.63 9.01
CA VAL A 105 15.41 0.12 8.79
C VAL A 105 16.36 1.09 9.48
N TYR A 106 17.23 0.62 10.37
CA TYR A 106 18.23 1.47 11.01
C TYR A 106 19.66 0.97 10.77
N GLY A 107 20.64 1.83 11.01
CA GLY A 107 22.06 1.47 10.87
C GLY A 107 22.49 0.36 11.82
N ASP A 108 23.54 -0.38 11.47
CA ASP A 108 24.19 -1.30 12.40
C ASP A 108 25.00 -0.51 13.44
N CYS A 109 25.00 -0.99 14.70
CA CYS A 109 25.87 -0.47 15.76
C CYS A 109 27.18 -1.26 15.82
N ALA A 110 28.23 -0.66 16.38
CA ALA A 110 29.57 -1.27 16.38
C ALA A 110 29.72 -2.35 17.47
N ASP A 111 29.07 -2.17 18.62
CA ASP A 111 29.10 -3.11 19.74
C ASP A 111 27.69 -3.56 20.19
N PRO A 112 27.60 -4.66 20.96
CA PRO A 112 26.32 -5.21 21.40
C PRO A 112 25.52 -4.30 22.35
N GLU A 113 26.17 -3.50 23.18
CA GLU A 113 25.48 -2.62 24.13
C GLU A 113 24.81 -1.46 23.38
N GLU A 114 25.51 -0.86 22.41
CA GLU A 114 24.94 0.13 21.48
C GLU A 114 23.79 -0.46 20.65
N ALA A 115 23.90 -1.73 20.24
CA ALA A 115 22.84 -2.41 19.50
C ALA A 115 21.58 -2.61 20.36
N GLU A 116 21.72 -2.97 21.63
CA GLU A 116 20.60 -3.07 22.58
C GLU A 116 19.93 -1.72 22.81
N LEU A 117 20.72 -0.65 22.97
CA LEU A 117 20.21 0.71 23.11
C LEU A 117 19.46 1.18 21.85
N ALA A 118 19.98 0.87 20.66
CA ALA A 118 19.32 1.16 19.40
C ALA A 118 17.99 0.39 19.26
N ALA A 119 17.98 -0.90 19.57
CA ALA A 119 16.76 -1.71 19.55
C ALA A 119 15.70 -1.17 20.53
N ALA A 120 16.10 -0.78 21.74
CA ALA A 120 15.21 -0.18 22.72
C ALA A 120 14.66 1.19 22.24
N TYR A 121 15.52 2.04 21.67
CA TYR A 121 15.13 3.32 21.10
C TYR A 121 14.09 3.16 19.99
N PHE A 122 14.40 2.34 18.97
CA PHE A 122 13.52 2.18 17.81
C PHE A 122 12.26 1.38 18.13
N GLY A 123 12.30 0.48 19.13
CA GLY A 123 11.11 -0.16 19.67
C GLY A 123 10.17 0.83 20.36
N ALA A 124 10.71 1.75 21.17
CA ALA A 124 9.94 2.81 21.81
C ALA A 124 9.35 3.79 20.78
N LEU A 125 10.17 4.23 19.81
CA LEU A 125 9.73 5.11 18.73
C LEU A 125 8.63 4.44 17.89
N GLY A 126 8.83 3.18 17.48
CA GLY A 126 7.84 2.42 16.71
C GLY A 126 6.51 2.26 17.44
N SER A 127 6.56 1.97 18.74
CA SER A 127 5.36 1.89 19.59
C SER A 127 4.62 3.23 19.66
N ARG A 128 5.34 4.35 19.78
CA ARG A 128 4.75 5.70 19.77
C ARG A 128 4.13 6.04 18.42
N ILE A 129 4.83 5.78 17.32
CA ILE A 129 4.30 6.01 15.96
C ILE A 129 2.97 5.26 15.77
N VAL A 130 2.92 3.97 16.12
CA VAL A 130 1.71 3.17 15.92
C VAL A 130 0.55 3.66 16.78
N ALA A 131 0.81 4.00 18.05
CA ALA A 131 -0.19 4.55 18.95
C ALA A 131 -0.72 5.91 18.47
N SER A 132 0.17 6.79 18.03
CA SER A 132 -0.21 8.11 17.50
C SER A 132 -0.99 8.02 16.19
N LEU A 133 -0.59 7.13 15.28
CA LEU A 133 -1.33 6.86 14.05
C LEU A 133 -2.73 6.29 14.35
N PHE A 134 -2.85 5.41 15.35
CA PHE A 134 -4.15 4.91 15.82
C PHE A 134 -5.03 6.03 16.37
N GLU A 135 -4.48 6.94 17.18
CA GLU A 135 -5.21 8.06 17.77
C GLU A 135 -5.79 9.00 16.71
N ILE A 136 -5.06 9.23 15.62
CA ILE A 136 -5.54 10.02 14.47
C ILE A 136 -6.36 9.20 13.47
N GLY A 137 -6.64 7.93 13.78
CA GLY A 137 -7.61 7.08 13.11
C GLY A 137 -7.07 6.18 11.99
N TYR A 138 -5.79 5.86 11.98
CA TYR A 138 -5.23 4.76 11.18
C TYR A 138 -5.18 3.48 12.04
N PRO A 139 -6.07 2.50 11.84
CA PRO A 139 -6.03 1.25 12.60
C PRO A 139 -4.75 0.45 12.29
N PRO A 140 -4.20 -0.30 13.27
CA PRO A 140 -3.15 -1.28 12.98
C PRO A 140 -3.63 -2.29 11.95
N CYS A 141 -2.75 -2.72 11.03
CA CYS A 141 -3.12 -3.77 10.09
C CYS A 141 -3.23 -5.14 10.79
N GLU A 142 -4.23 -5.93 10.40
CA GLU A 142 -4.43 -7.30 10.93
C GLU A 142 -3.23 -8.22 10.66
N GLY A 143 -2.43 -7.89 9.63
CA GLY A 143 -1.24 -8.63 9.25
C GLY A 143 -0.01 -8.36 10.12
N ASN A 144 -0.10 -7.45 11.10
CA ASN A 144 0.99 -7.04 11.99
C ASN A 144 2.26 -6.57 11.25
N VAL A 145 2.07 -5.94 10.08
CA VAL A 145 3.08 -5.28 9.24
C VAL A 145 3.20 -3.82 9.69
N ILE A 146 3.65 -3.63 10.92
CA ILE A 146 3.69 -2.32 11.58
C ILE A 146 5.04 -2.13 12.26
N VAL A 147 5.51 -0.88 12.32
CA VAL A 147 6.82 -0.54 12.89
C VAL A 147 7.00 -0.92 14.38
N SER A 148 5.90 -1.10 15.13
CA SER A 148 5.99 -1.57 16.52
C SER A 148 6.24 -3.08 16.64
N ASN A 149 6.09 -3.84 15.54
CA ASN A 149 6.47 -5.24 15.49
C ASN A 149 8.01 -5.31 15.27
N PRO A 150 8.77 -5.97 16.17
CA PRO A 150 10.22 -6.11 16.01
C PRO A 150 10.64 -6.76 14.67
N GLU A 151 9.77 -7.59 14.09
CA GLU A 151 9.98 -8.18 12.76
C GLU A 151 10.01 -7.15 11.61
N TRP A 152 9.51 -5.93 11.84
CA TRP A 152 9.47 -4.84 10.87
C TRP A 152 10.29 -3.61 11.32
N CYS A 153 11.07 -3.75 12.39
CA CYS A 153 11.93 -2.71 12.94
C CYS A 153 13.29 -3.32 13.28
N LEU A 154 14.20 -3.32 12.30
CA LEU A 154 15.45 -4.07 12.36
C LEU A 154 16.64 -3.22 11.87
N PRO A 155 17.87 -3.53 12.33
CA PRO A 155 19.06 -2.97 11.70
C PRO A 155 19.21 -3.53 10.29
N ILE A 156 19.91 -2.79 9.42
CA ILE A 156 20.02 -3.13 8.00
C ILE A 156 20.59 -4.53 7.77
N SER A 157 21.60 -4.96 8.53
CA SER A 157 22.16 -6.32 8.39
C SER A 157 21.14 -7.41 8.70
N ALA A 158 20.33 -7.25 9.75
CA ALA A 158 19.29 -8.21 10.12
C ALA A 158 18.14 -8.21 9.09
N TRP A 159 17.81 -7.05 8.51
CA TRP A 159 16.87 -6.95 7.40
C TRP A 159 17.37 -7.71 6.17
N GLU A 160 18.63 -7.53 5.77
CA GLU A 160 19.24 -8.20 4.62
C GLU A 160 19.20 -9.74 4.82
N GLN A 161 19.64 -10.22 5.99
CA GLN A 161 19.56 -11.66 6.34
C GLN A 161 18.12 -12.20 6.34
N LYS A 162 17.16 -11.38 6.77
CA LYS A 162 15.75 -11.76 6.77
C LYS A 162 15.20 -11.90 5.36
N VAL A 163 15.53 -10.97 4.47
CA VAL A 163 15.17 -11.02 3.05
C VAL A 163 15.80 -12.24 2.37
N ASP A 164 17.09 -12.51 2.64
CA ASP A 164 17.78 -13.70 2.12
C ASP A 164 17.05 -15.00 2.53
N ARG A 165 16.61 -15.11 3.79
CA ARG A 165 15.82 -16.25 4.26
C ARG A 165 14.49 -16.39 3.54
N TRP A 166 13.78 -15.29 3.30
CA TRP A 166 12.51 -15.31 2.57
C TRP A 166 12.65 -15.76 1.12
N PHE A 167 13.75 -15.40 0.47
CA PHE A 167 14.07 -15.89 -0.89
C PHE A 167 14.50 -17.36 -0.88
N ALA A 168 15.31 -17.79 0.10
CA ALA A 168 15.77 -19.16 0.22
C ALA A 168 14.63 -20.15 0.55
N GLU A 169 13.69 -19.76 1.40
CA GLU A 169 12.51 -20.55 1.77
C GLU A 169 11.22 -19.82 1.39
N PRO A 170 10.79 -19.90 0.12
CA PRO A 170 9.64 -19.15 -0.36
C PRO A 170 8.31 -19.85 -0.01
N SER A 171 8.04 -19.96 1.29
CA SER A 171 6.75 -20.33 1.85
C SER A 171 5.67 -19.33 1.42
N TRP A 172 4.39 -19.70 1.58
CA TRP A 172 3.29 -18.80 1.22
C TRP A 172 3.39 -17.44 1.92
N GLU A 173 3.79 -17.46 3.20
CA GLU A 173 3.94 -16.26 4.01
C GLU A 173 5.16 -15.43 3.61
N ASN A 174 6.32 -16.07 3.40
CA ASN A 174 7.53 -15.37 2.97
C ASN A 174 7.34 -14.70 1.60
N VAL A 175 6.65 -15.36 0.67
CA VAL A 175 6.28 -14.78 -0.62
C VAL A 175 5.36 -13.57 -0.45
N ARG A 176 4.40 -13.63 0.49
CA ARG A 176 3.55 -12.49 0.83
C ARG A 176 4.38 -11.32 1.37
N TYR A 177 5.37 -11.57 2.22
CA TYR A 177 6.27 -10.52 2.72
C TYR A 177 7.14 -9.91 1.63
N LEU A 178 7.68 -10.71 0.72
CA LEU A 178 8.41 -10.21 -0.45
C LEU A 178 7.52 -9.36 -1.35
N LEU A 179 6.23 -9.71 -1.51
CA LEU A 179 5.26 -8.88 -2.25
C LEU A 179 4.97 -7.54 -1.55
N ILE A 180 4.96 -7.52 -0.21
CA ILE A 180 4.84 -6.29 0.59
C ILE A 180 6.07 -5.40 0.39
N LEU A 181 7.28 -5.98 0.42
CA LEU A 181 8.53 -5.24 0.17
C LEU A 181 8.62 -4.65 -1.24
N ALA A 182 7.97 -5.26 -2.24
CA ALA A 182 7.90 -4.71 -3.59
C ALA A 182 7.27 -3.32 -3.62
N ASP A 183 6.34 -3.06 -2.69
CA ASP A 183 5.65 -1.77 -2.56
C ASP A 183 6.34 -0.81 -1.59
N ALA A 184 7.44 -1.22 -0.95
CA ALA A 184 8.16 -0.38 0.00
C ALA A 184 8.56 0.96 -0.62
N ARG A 185 8.08 2.06 -0.02
CA ARG A 185 8.41 3.44 -0.39
C ARG A 185 8.93 4.18 0.83
N LEU A 186 10.10 4.78 0.69
CA LEU A 186 10.69 5.62 1.72
C LEU A 186 9.79 6.84 1.94
N LEU A 187 9.37 7.07 3.19
CA LEU A 187 8.57 8.23 3.55
C LEU A 187 9.39 9.30 4.28
N ALA A 188 10.26 8.88 5.20
CA ALA A 188 11.05 9.75 6.07
C ALA A 188 12.35 9.07 6.51
N GLY A 189 13.28 9.85 7.06
CA GLY A 189 14.58 9.38 7.52
C GLY A 189 15.67 9.45 6.45
N ASP A 190 16.71 8.65 6.63
CA ASP A 190 17.91 8.64 5.81
C ASP A 190 17.67 8.02 4.43
N ALA A 191 17.83 8.84 3.39
CA ALA A 191 17.57 8.44 2.02
C ALA A 191 18.64 7.50 1.44
N GLU A 192 19.87 7.56 1.92
CA GLU A 192 20.94 6.68 1.46
C GLU A 192 20.76 5.27 2.01
N LEU A 193 20.51 5.14 3.31
CA LEU A 193 20.14 3.90 3.97
C LEU A 193 18.92 3.27 3.29
N GLY A 194 17.88 4.08 3.06
CA GLY A 194 16.67 3.61 2.40
C GLY A 194 16.92 3.11 0.97
N ARG A 195 17.73 3.83 0.18
CA ARG A 195 18.12 3.39 -1.18
C ARG A 195 18.96 2.11 -1.14
N ARG A 196 19.91 2.00 -0.21
CA ARG A 196 20.76 0.81 -0.05
C ARG A 196 19.91 -0.43 0.21
N TRP A 197 19.05 -0.37 1.22
CA TRP A 197 18.18 -1.50 1.59
C TRP A 197 17.22 -1.89 0.47
N LYS A 198 16.53 -0.90 -0.15
CA LYS A 198 15.59 -1.19 -1.25
C LYS A 198 16.32 -1.72 -2.49
N GLY A 199 17.49 -1.18 -2.81
CA GLY A 199 18.32 -1.62 -3.93
C GLY A 199 18.79 -3.07 -3.80
N ARG A 200 19.20 -3.48 -2.58
CA ARG A 200 19.54 -4.88 -2.28
C ARG A 200 18.37 -5.82 -2.57
N TYR A 201 17.18 -5.51 -2.05
CA TYR A 201 15.96 -6.30 -2.30
C TYR A 201 15.62 -6.44 -3.79
N ILE A 202 15.75 -5.34 -4.57
CA ILE A 202 15.51 -5.38 -6.02
C ILE A 202 16.53 -6.31 -6.70
N GLY A 203 17.80 -6.23 -6.32
CA GLY A 203 18.85 -7.12 -6.83
C GLY A 203 18.58 -8.61 -6.55
N ASP A 204 18.11 -8.94 -5.34
CA ASP A 204 17.77 -10.33 -4.97
C ASP A 204 16.57 -10.89 -5.72
N MET A 205 15.57 -10.05 -5.98
CA MET A 205 14.41 -10.44 -6.76
C MET A 205 14.80 -10.92 -8.16
N MET A 206 15.83 -10.31 -8.76
CA MET A 206 16.33 -10.66 -10.08
C MET A 206 17.10 -11.99 -10.10
N SER A 207 17.74 -12.38 -9.00
CA SER A 207 18.52 -13.62 -8.91
C SER A 207 17.64 -14.86 -8.63
N HIS A 208 16.40 -14.69 -8.16
CA HIS A 208 15.51 -15.78 -7.76
C HIS A 208 14.33 -16.00 -8.72
N ALA A 209 14.58 -16.49 -9.94
CA ALA A 209 13.55 -16.62 -10.99
C ALA A 209 12.28 -17.41 -10.57
N ASP A 210 12.41 -18.39 -9.67
CA ASP A 210 11.28 -19.20 -9.17
C ASP A 210 10.32 -18.42 -8.25
N ILE A 211 10.77 -17.31 -7.66
CA ILE A 211 9.95 -16.51 -6.76
C ILE A 211 8.77 -15.87 -7.51
N ALA A 212 8.96 -15.53 -8.79
CA ALA A 212 7.91 -14.96 -9.63
C ALA A 212 6.72 -15.92 -9.80
N ARG A 213 6.98 -17.23 -9.93
CA ARG A 213 5.93 -18.26 -9.99
C ARG A 213 5.16 -18.33 -8.68
N ARG A 214 5.86 -18.37 -7.55
CA ARG A 214 5.24 -18.45 -6.22
C ARG A 214 4.45 -17.17 -5.88
N MET A 215 4.94 -16.01 -6.30
CA MET A 215 4.22 -14.74 -6.22
C MET A 215 2.94 -14.75 -7.05
N LEU A 216 2.97 -15.34 -8.24
CA LEU A 216 1.76 -15.55 -9.03
C LEU A 216 0.78 -16.46 -8.29
N GLU A 217 1.21 -17.61 -7.78
CA GLU A 217 0.35 -18.53 -7.02
C GLU A 217 -0.30 -17.85 -5.80
N ASN A 218 0.47 -17.03 -5.06
CA ASN A 218 -0.04 -16.21 -3.96
C ASN A 218 -1.11 -15.22 -4.45
N THR A 219 -0.89 -14.60 -5.61
CA THR A 219 -1.78 -13.62 -6.25
C THR A 219 -3.10 -14.20 -6.74
N LEU A 220 -3.10 -15.43 -7.27
CA LEU A 220 -4.24 -16.02 -7.97
C LEU A 220 -5.32 -16.62 -7.04
N ARG A 221 -5.10 -16.63 -5.72
CA ARG A 221 -6.02 -17.26 -4.75
C ARG A 221 -7.41 -16.60 -4.72
N HIS A 222 -7.50 -15.30 -4.98
CA HIS A 222 -8.78 -14.58 -4.95
C HIS A 222 -9.46 -14.58 -6.32
N LYS A 223 -10.71 -15.05 -6.36
CA LYS A 223 -11.52 -15.02 -7.58
C LYS A 223 -11.86 -13.58 -7.94
N VAL A 224 -11.61 -13.20 -9.20
CA VAL A 224 -12.06 -11.90 -9.73
C VAL A 224 -13.58 -11.79 -9.61
N LEU A 225 -14.10 -10.60 -9.31
CA LEU A 225 -15.53 -10.29 -9.13
C LEU A 225 -16.45 -10.58 -10.34
N ILE A 226 -15.94 -11.14 -11.43
CA ILE A 226 -16.72 -11.40 -12.64
C ILE A 226 -16.68 -12.87 -13.07
N GLY A 227 -17.86 -13.45 -13.20
CA GLY A 227 -18.05 -14.79 -13.74
C GLY A 227 -17.81 -14.85 -15.25
N VAL A 228 -17.79 -16.07 -15.80
CA VAL A 228 -17.53 -16.33 -17.23
C VAL A 228 -18.60 -15.71 -18.14
N PHE A 229 -19.83 -15.59 -17.65
CA PHE A 229 -20.95 -14.99 -18.37
C PHE A 229 -21.15 -13.50 -18.04
N GLY A 230 -20.20 -12.86 -17.36
CA GLY A 230 -20.27 -11.43 -17.05
C GLY A 230 -21.17 -11.05 -15.87
N GLN A 231 -21.62 -12.04 -15.10
CA GLN A 231 -22.28 -11.84 -13.81
C GLN A 231 -21.27 -11.33 -12.77
N LEU A 232 -21.67 -10.35 -11.96
CA LEU A 232 -20.87 -9.90 -10.83
C LEU A 232 -21.08 -10.85 -9.64
N PHE A 233 -20.01 -11.21 -8.96
CA PHE A 233 -20.10 -11.98 -7.72
C PHE A 233 -20.33 -11.04 -6.54
N VAL A 234 -21.40 -11.31 -5.78
CA VAL A 234 -21.75 -10.60 -4.56
C VAL A 234 -21.61 -11.53 -3.38
N GLU A 235 -21.38 -10.96 -2.20
CA GLU A 235 -21.44 -11.70 -0.95
C GLU A 235 -22.85 -12.27 -0.74
N HIS A 236 -22.94 -13.57 -0.46
CA HIS A 236 -24.23 -14.27 -0.36
C HIS A 236 -24.80 -14.29 1.07
N TYR A 237 -23.96 -14.13 2.08
CA TYR A 237 -24.32 -14.32 3.49
C TYR A 237 -23.64 -13.29 4.41
N GLY A 238 -24.16 -13.14 5.62
CA GLY A 238 -23.64 -12.24 6.65
C GLY A 238 -24.03 -10.76 6.43
N GLU A 239 -23.49 -9.89 7.27
CA GLU A 239 -23.79 -8.45 7.29
C GLU A 239 -23.46 -7.73 5.97
N ASN A 240 -22.57 -8.33 5.16
CA ASN A 240 -22.14 -7.80 3.88
C ASN A 240 -22.94 -8.35 2.68
N ALA A 241 -23.99 -9.14 2.90
CA ALA A 241 -24.76 -9.75 1.81
C ALA A 241 -25.23 -8.72 0.77
N GLY A 242 -25.07 -9.06 -0.51
CA GLY A 242 -25.36 -8.17 -1.65
C GLY A 242 -24.25 -7.16 -1.98
N SER A 243 -23.12 -7.19 -1.27
CA SER A 243 -21.97 -6.32 -1.54
C SER A 243 -20.96 -6.97 -2.48
N LEU A 244 -20.20 -6.13 -3.20
CA LEU A 244 -19.08 -6.51 -4.06
C LEU A 244 -17.77 -6.32 -3.29
N ASP A 245 -16.95 -7.35 -3.17
CA ASP A 245 -15.60 -7.24 -2.60
C ASP A 245 -14.62 -6.62 -3.61
N VAL A 246 -14.65 -5.29 -3.70
CA VAL A 246 -13.83 -4.52 -4.63
C VAL A 246 -12.34 -4.67 -4.31
N LYS A 247 -11.99 -4.75 -3.02
CA LYS A 247 -10.59 -4.88 -2.58
C LYS A 247 -9.97 -6.19 -3.10
N TYR A 248 -10.53 -7.34 -2.73
CA TYR A 248 -9.93 -8.63 -3.05
C TYR A 248 -10.32 -9.17 -4.43
N GLY A 249 -11.50 -8.80 -4.93
CA GLY A 249 -11.96 -9.31 -6.22
C GLY A 249 -11.69 -8.41 -7.42
N ALA A 250 -11.15 -7.20 -7.23
CA ALA A 250 -10.77 -6.31 -8.35
C ALA A 250 -9.41 -5.62 -8.14
N TYR A 251 -9.26 -4.89 -7.04
CA TYR A 251 -8.10 -4.03 -6.81
C TYR A 251 -6.80 -4.80 -6.60
N ILE A 252 -6.74 -5.69 -5.59
CA ILE A 252 -5.55 -6.49 -5.31
C ILE A 252 -5.11 -7.34 -6.51
N PRO A 253 -6.02 -8.00 -7.27
CA PRO A 253 -5.67 -8.67 -8.50
C PRO A 253 -4.93 -7.76 -9.51
N MET A 254 -5.41 -6.54 -9.75
CA MET A 254 -4.75 -5.60 -10.66
C MET A 254 -3.39 -5.14 -10.12
N VAL A 255 -3.31 -4.78 -8.84
CA VAL A 255 -2.05 -4.41 -8.18
C VAL A 255 -1.01 -5.50 -8.38
N ASN A 256 -1.38 -6.76 -8.10
CA ASN A 256 -0.45 -7.88 -8.15
C ASN A 256 0.01 -8.20 -9.58
N ILE A 257 -0.86 -8.08 -10.60
CA ILE A 257 -0.47 -8.26 -12.01
C ILE A 257 0.65 -7.28 -12.36
N PHE A 258 0.45 -5.98 -12.12
CA PHE A 258 1.44 -4.97 -12.50
C PHE A 258 2.64 -4.94 -11.58
N ARG A 259 2.49 -5.31 -10.30
CA ARG A 259 3.61 -5.56 -9.40
C ARG A 259 4.53 -6.63 -9.99
N LEU A 260 3.98 -7.80 -10.34
CA LEU A 260 4.79 -8.90 -10.88
C LEU A 260 5.45 -8.54 -12.22
N LEU A 261 4.72 -7.86 -13.11
CA LEU A 261 5.28 -7.40 -14.38
C LEU A 261 6.40 -6.38 -14.18
N ALA A 262 6.21 -5.40 -13.30
CA ALA A 262 7.22 -4.39 -12.98
C ALA A 262 8.47 -5.00 -12.35
N MET A 263 8.30 -5.91 -11.39
CA MET A 263 9.43 -6.60 -10.74
C MET A 263 10.26 -7.40 -11.75
N ARG A 264 9.62 -8.07 -12.71
CA ARG A 264 10.32 -8.83 -13.77
C ARG A 264 11.07 -7.95 -14.77
N ALA A 265 10.68 -6.69 -14.85
CA ALA A 265 11.25 -5.69 -15.75
C ALA A 265 12.21 -4.74 -15.04
N ASP A 266 12.59 -5.04 -13.79
CA ASP A 266 13.44 -4.18 -12.96
C ASP A 266 12.91 -2.74 -12.82
N ILE A 267 11.59 -2.61 -12.73
CA ILE A 267 10.92 -1.31 -12.58
C ILE A 267 10.76 -1.03 -11.09
N PRO A 268 11.39 0.04 -10.55
CA PRO A 268 11.34 0.35 -9.11
C PRO A 268 10.04 1.07 -8.70
N ALA A 269 9.16 1.40 -9.65
CA ALA A 269 7.89 2.07 -9.37
C ALA A 269 7.01 1.24 -8.42
N THR A 270 6.44 1.89 -7.41
CA THR A 270 5.55 1.24 -6.45
C THR A 270 4.08 1.39 -6.81
N SER A 271 3.64 2.55 -7.28
CA SER A 271 2.25 2.78 -7.68
C SER A 271 1.86 1.93 -8.90
N THR A 272 0.63 1.43 -8.94
CA THR A 272 0.15 0.56 -10.01
C THR A 272 0.11 1.31 -11.35
N LEU A 273 -0.37 2.55 -11.36
CA LEU A 273 -0.34 3.41 -12.55
C LEU A 273 1.09 3.75 -12.98
N GLY A 274 2.00 3.97 -12.01
CA GLY A 274 3.43 4.18 -12.29
C GLY A 274 4.08 2.95 -12.94
N ARG A 275 3.76 1.75 -12.44
CA ARG A 275 4.18 0.46 -13.02
C ARG A 275 3.67 0.29 -14.44
N ILE A 276 2.38 0.55 -14.69
CA ILE A 276 1.78 0.48 -16.04
C ILE A 276 2.51 1.43 -17.00
N ARG A 277 2.76 2.67 -16.57
CA ARG A 277 3.47 3.68 -17.36
C ARG A 277 4.90 3.23 -17.70
N ALA A 278 5.66 2.81 -16.70
CA ALA A 278 7.04 2.35 -16.91
C ALA A 278 7.10 1.11 -17.82
N LEU A 279 6.16 0.16 -17.68
CA LEU A 279 6.06 -1.01 -18.57
C LEU A 279 5.77 -0.62 -20.03
N ARG A 280 4.99 0.44 -20.24
CA ARG A 280 4.76 1.01 -21.57
C ARG A 280 6.02 1.65 -22.14
N GLU A 281 6.72 2.45 -21.34
CA GLU A 281 7.92 3.19 -21.75
C GLU A 281 9.03 2.25 -22.23
N ILE A 282 9.21 1.09 -21.57
CA ILE A 282 10.20 0.08 -21.99
C ILE A 282 9.68 -0.90 -23.06
N GLY A 283 8.45 -0.74 -23.54
CA GLY A 283 7.84 -1.60 -24.56
C GLY A 283 7.38 -2.99 -24.08
N ALA A 284 7.44 -3.28 -22.77
CA ALA A 284 6.93 -4.53 -22.20
C ALA A 284 5.39 -4.62 -22.27
N LEU A 285 4.71 -3.48 -22.34
CA LEU A 285 3.28 -3.38 -22.59
C LEU A 285 3.02 -2.45 -23.79
N SER A 286 2.34 -2.95 -24.83
CA SER A 286 1.94 -2.12 -25.97
C SER A 286 1.04 -0.96 -25.54
N GLY A 287 1.13 0.19 -26.21
CA GLY A 287 0.36 1.41 -25.89
C GLY A 287 -1.11 1.16 -25.60
N ASP A 288 -1.84 0.52 -26.51
CA ASP A 288 -3.28 0.23 -26.35
C ASP A 288 -3.58 -0.61 -25.10
N LYS A 289 -2.73 -1.59 -24.78
CA LYS A 289 -2.89 -2.43 -23.58
C LYS A 289 -2.61 -1.66 -22.30
N ALA A 290 -1.64 -0.75 -22.33
CA ALA A 290 -1.32 0.11 -21.21
C ALA A 290 -2.45 1.10 -20.93
N ASP A 291 -3.03 1.68 -21.98
CA ASP A 291 -4.16 2.61 -21.85
C ASP A 291 -5.42 1.90 -21.36
N GLU A 292 -5.73 0.69 -21.88
CA GLU A 292 -6.82 -0.14 -21.37
C GLU A 292 -6.61 -0.55 -19.90
N ALA A 293 -5.37 -0.88 -19.52
CA ALA A 293 -5.01 -1.26 -18.16
C ALA A 293 -5.13 -0.09 -17.18
N ALA A 294 -4.60 1.07 -17.55
CA ALA A 294 -4.67 2.30 -16.75
C ALA A 294 -6.14 2.68 -16.52
N TRP A 295 -6.94 2.75 -17.60
CA TRP A 295 -8.37 3.02 -17.51
C TRP A 295 -9.10 2.03 -16.61
N ALA A 296 -8.84 0.73 -16.75
CA ALA A 296 -9.45 -0.28 -15.90
C ALA A 296 -9.07 -0.10 -14.42
N PHE A 297 -7.83 0.26 -14.14
CA PHE A 297 -7.37 0.50 -12.78
C PHE A 297 -8.00 1.76 -12.18
N GLU A 298 -8.15 2.83 -12.95
CA GLU A 298 -8.85 4.05 -12.51
C GLU A 298 -10.30 3.75 -12.11
N VAL A 299 -11.02 2.96 -12.90
CA VAL A 299 -12.39 2.53 -12.56
C VAL A 299 -12.41 1.76 -11.23
N VAL A 300 -11.48 0.82 -11.05
CA VAL A 300 -11.39 0.02 -9.81
C VAL A 300 -10.97 0.86 -8.61
N LEU A 301 -10.06 1.81 -8.79
CA LEU A 301 -9.60 2.74 -7.76
C LEU A 301 -10.74 3.65 -7.30
N ARG A 302 -11.58 4.15 -8.23
CA ARG A 302 -12.80 4.91 -7.89
C ARG A 302 -13.71 4.09 -7.01
N LEU A 303 -13.98 2.84 -7.38
CA LEU A 303 -14.86 1.97 -6.60
C LEU A 303 -14.27 1.62 -5.24
N ARG A 304 -12.95 1.45 -5.14
CA ARG A 304 -12.28 1.22 -3.85
C ARG A 304 -12.41 2.41 -2.92
N LEU A 305 -12.35 3.62 -3.47
CA LEU A 305 -12.55 4.85 -2.71
C LEU A 305 -14.02 5.00 -2.26
N LEU A 306 -14.98 4.63 -3.12
CA LEU A 306 -16.42 4.57 -2.78
C LEU A 306 -16.78 3.45 -1.79
N ALA A 307 -15.93 2.43 -1.65
CA ALA A 307 -16.12 1.32 -0.72
C ALA A 307 -15.67 1.64 0.71
N SER A 308 -15.37 2.92 1.00
CA SER A 308 -15.23 3.42 2.36
C SER A 308 -16.62 3.82 2.88
N ASP A 309 -16.95 3.38 4.08
CA ASP A 309 -18.24 3.67 4.74
C ASP A 309 -17.97 4.21 6.15
N ARG A 310 -19.01 4.61 6.88
CA ARG A 310 -18.89 4.94 8.30
C ARG A 310 -19.14 3.72 9.17
N ASP A 311 -18.38 3.61 10.26
CA ASP A 311 -18.66 2.67 11.35
C ASP A 311 -19.78 3.20 12.26
N ASP A 312 -20.12 2.42 13.29
CA ASP A 312 -21.16 2.75 14.28
C ASP A 312 -20.86 4.04 15.06
N ASN A 313 -19.61 4.49 15.11
CA ASN A 313 -19.18 5.73 15.75
C ASN A 313 -19.13 6.91 14.78
N GLY A 314 -19.56 6.71 13.52
CA GLY A 314 -19.50 7.71 12.47
C GLY A 314 -18.10 7.95 11.89
N GLN A 315 -17.11 7.12 12.22
CA GLN A 315 -15.75 7.24 11.67
C GLN A 315 -15.63 6.50 10.33
N TRP A 316 -14.80 7.02 9.42
CA TRP A 316 -14.54 6.34 8.16
C TRP A 316 -13.83 5.00 8.39
N ALA A 317 -14.44 3.93 7.90
CA ALA A 317 -13.95 2.56 7.94
C ALA A 317 -13.87 1.95 6.53
N GLY A 318 -12.83 1.15 6.30
CA GLY A 318 -12.54 0.56 4.99
C GLY A 318 -12.86 -0.92 4.99
N SER A 319 -14.09 -1.31 4.66
CA SER A 319 -14.42 -2.73 4.48
C SER A 319 -13.84 -3.29 3.17
N GLY A 320 -13.56 -2.41 2.21
CA GLY A 320 -13.20 -2.79 0.84
C GLY A 320 -14.36 -3.39 0.05
N LYS A 321 -15.57 -3.39 0.62
CA LYS A 321 -16.79 -3.94 0.06
C LYS A 321 -17.77 -2.81 -0.27
N LEU A 322 -18.39 -2.88 -1.44
CA LEU A 322 -19.33 -1.89 -1.92
C LEU A 322 -20.70 -2.52 -2.12
N ARG A 323 -21.75 -1.99 -1.48
CA ARG A 323 -23.12 -2.47 -1.69
C ARG A 323 -23.50 -2.34 -3.17
N SER A 324 -23.87 -3.45 -3.81
CA SER A 324 -24.15 -3.47 -5.26
C SER A 324 -25.36 -2.63 -5.68
N ALA A 325 -26.24 -2.31 -4.73
CA ALA A 325 -27.39 -1.43 -4.93
C ALA A 325 -27.01 0.05 -5.06
N VAL A 326 -25.83 0.45 -4.56
CA VAL A 326 -25.31 1.82 -4.71
C VAL A 326 -24.89 2.09 -6.16
N LEU A 327 -24.54 1.05 -6.91
CA LEU A 327 -24.13 1.17 -8.30
C LEU A 327 -25.34 1.13 -9.25
N ASP A 328 -25.51 2.17 -10.04
CA ASP A 328 -26.49 2.16 -11.12
C ASP A 328 -26.01 1.35 -12.34
N LYS A 329 -26.82 1.33 -13.42
CA LYS A 329 -26.48 0.59 -14.64
C LYS A 329 -25.27 1.21 -15.38
N GLU A 330 -25.15 2.52 -15.34
CA GLU A 330 -24.11 3.30 -16.01
C GLU A 330 -22.76 3.12 -15.30
N GLU A 331 -22.74 2.89 -13.99
CA GLU A 331 -21.55 2.56 -13.20
C GLU A 331 -21.18 1.07 -13.28
N LYS A 332 -22.18 0.17 -13.38
CA LYS A 332 -21.96 -1.28 -13.51
C LYS A 332 -21.29 -1.66 -14.84
N ALA A 333 -21.55 -0.93 -15.93
CA ALA A 333 -20.99 -1.27 -17.25
C ALA A 333 -19.46 -1.05 -17.33
N PRO A 334 -18.90 0.11 -16.94
CA PRO A 334 -17.46 0.33 -16.80
C PRO A 334 -16.79 -0.68 -15.87
N LEU A 335 -17.40 -0.97 -14.70
CA LEU A 335 -16.88 -1.99 -13.78
C LEU A 335 -16.75 -3.35 -14.47
N LYS A 336 -17.82 -3.84 -15.12
CA LYS A 336 -17.77 -5.12 -15.84
C LYS A 336 -16.69 -5.14 -16.92
N LYS A 337 -16.51 -4.03 -17.65
CA LYS A 337 -15.44 -3.90 -18.66
C LYS A 337 -14.04 -3.94 -18.01
N ALA A 338 -13.82 -3.20 -16.92
CA ALA A 338 -12.57 -3.21 -16.16
C ALA A 338 -12.24 -4.63 -15.61
N LEU A 339 -13.21 -5.34 -15.05
CA LEU A 339 -13.02 -6.71 -14.55
C LEU A 339 -12.71 -7.71 -15.68
N ARG A 340 -13.30 -7.54 -16.87
CA ARG A 340 -12.92 -8.36 -18.04
C ARG A 340 -11.47 -8.12 -18.45
N ILE A 341 -11.01 -6.87 -18.43
CA ILE A 341 -9.61 -6.50 -18.70
C ILE A 341 -8.70 -7.14 -17.65
N CYS A 342 -8.99 -6.99 -16.36
CA CYS A 342 -8.25 -7.62 -15.26
C CYS A 342 -8.13 -9.14 -15.47
N ARG A 343 -9.25 -9.82 -15.72
CA ARG A 343 -9.27 -11.27 -15.96
C ARG A 343 -8.49 -11.68 -17.21
N ARG A 344 -8.53 -10.89 -18.28
CA ARG A 344 -7.76 -11.13 -19.50
C ARG A 344 -6.26 -11.03 -19.22
N LEU A 345 -5.84 -9.99 -18.50
CA LEU A 345 -4.44 -9.77 -18.12
C LEU A 345 -3.93 -10.87 -17.18
N GLN A 346 -4.72 -11.25 -16.17
CA GLN A 346 -4.41 -12.35 -15.26
C GLN A 346 -4.17 -13.66 -16.01
N ARG A 347 -5.08 -14.02 -16.94
CA ARG A 347 -4.95 -15.22 -17.79
C ARG A 347 -3.76 -15.17 -18.73
N GLN A 348 -3.39 -14.00 -19.23
CA GLN A 348 -2.20 -13.84 -20.08
C GLN A 348 -0.94 -14.10 -19.27
N LEU A 349 -0.85 -13.50 -18.08
CA LEU A 349 0.26 -13.70 -17.15
C LEU A 349 0.38 -15.16 -16.70
N GLU A 350 -0.74 -15.82 -16.36
CA GLU A 350 -0.79 -17.25 -16.06
C GLU A 350 -0.23 -18.10 -17.19
N LYS A 351 -0.68 -17.88 -18.43
CA LYS A 351 -0.21 -18.63 -19.59
C LYS A 351 1.27 -18.39 -19.89
N GLU A 352 1.75 -17.15 -19.74
CA GLU A 352 3.16 -16.84 -19.90
C GLU A 352 4.01 -17.58 -18.86
N MET A 353 3.57 -17.59 -17.61
CA MET A 353 4.28 -18.29 -16.53
C MET A 353 4.27 -19.80 -16.73
N GLN A 354 3.14 -20.39 -17.12
CA GLN A 354 3.05 -21.82 -17.45
C GLN A 354 3.97 -22.21 -18.62
N ARG A 355 4.08 -21.36 -19.66
CA ARG A 355 4.97 -21.62 -20.80
C ARG A 355 6.44 -21.53 -20.43
N ARG A 356 6.81 -20.56 -19.59
CA ARG A 356 8.21 -20.26 -19.25
C ARG A 356 8.78 -21.19 -18.17
N PHE A 357 7.93 -21.71 -17.28
CA PHE A 357 8.34 -22.54 -16.13
C PHE A 357 7.70 -23.95 -16.12
N GLY A 358 7.20 -24.45 -17.26
CA GLY A 358 6.38 -25.68 -17.32
C GLY A 358 6.99 -26.91 -16.60
N GLY A 359 6.22 -27.82 -15.99
CA GLY A 359 4.76 -27.98 -16.03
C GLY A 359 4.22 -29.16 -15.19
N ARG A 360 3.00 -29.58 -15.57
CA ARG A 360 2.04 -30.54 -14.98
C ARG A 360 1.31 -30.09 -13.72
#